data_AF-A0A8J7P847-F1
#
_entry.id   AF-A0A8J7P847-F1
#
_cell.length_a   1.000
_cell.length_b   1.000
_cell.length_c   1.000
_cell.angle_alpha   90.00
_cell.angle_beta   90.00
_cell.angle_gamma   90.00
#
_symmetry.space_group_name_H-M   'P 1'
#
loop_
_entity.id
_entity.type
_entity.pdbx_description
1 polymer ?
#
loop_
_entity_poly.entity_id
_entity_poly.type
_entity_poly.pdbx_seq_one_letter_code
_entity_poly.pdbx_strand_id
1 'polypeptide(L)'
;MNCYILSIFLTLDLATSALSLSTCSTLDMDKFMKKRINAIKGQILSKLKLSSPPSHFPEPEEVSREIIAIYNSTRDLLQQKANERAATCERERSEEEYYAKEVYKIDMLPLYSSESKLFFFSNTAVASNEIVACRTP
;
A
#
# COMPACT_ATOMS: atom_id res chain seq x y z
N MET A 1 -62.03 25.33 -2.19
CA MET A 1 -61.51 24.34 -1.22
C MET A 1 -60.82 23.15 -1.88
N ASN A 2 -61.41 22.52 -2.91
CA ASN A 2 -60.85 21.30 -3.51
C ASN A 2 -59.46 21.45 -4.16
N CYS A 3 -59.16 22.58 -4.81
CA CYS A 3 -57.83 22.78 -5.42
C CYS A 3 -56.68 22.86 -4.41
N TYR A 4 -56.95 23.37 -3.20
CA TYR A 4 -55.95 23.46 -2.13
C TYR A 4 -55.61 22.07 -1.57
N ILE A 5 -56.62 21.22 -1.39
CA ILE A 5 -56.46 19.84 -0.93
C ILE A 5 -55.67 19.01 -1.96
N LEU A 6 -56.00 19.15 -3.25
CA LEU A 6 -55.27 18.48 -4.33
C LEU A 6 -53.81 18.92 -4.39
N SER A 7 -53.54 20.21 -4.21
CA SER A 7 -52.18 20.75 -4.15
C SER A 7 -51.38 20.16 -2.99
N ILE A 8 -51.98 20.05 -1.80
CA ILE A 8 -51.33 19.45 -0.63
C ILE A 8 -50.98 17.98 -0.90
N PHE A 9 -51.92 17.22 -1.46
CA PHE A 9 -51.73 15.80 -1.76
C PHE A 9 -50.57 15.58 -2.74
N LEU A 10 -50.53 16.37 -3.83
CA LEU A 10 -49.46 16.34 -4.82
C LEU A 10 -48.10 16.71 -4.22
N THR A 11 -48.04 17.71 -3.34
CA THR A 11 -46.77 18.09 -2.68
C THR A 11 -46.29 17.01 -1.71
N LEU A 12 -47.20 16.29 -1.07
CA LEU A 12 -46.86 15.23 -0.12
C LEU A 12 -46.32 13.98 -0.82
N ASP A 13 -46.93 13.60 -1.94
CA ASP A 13 -46.44 12.51 -2.80
C ASP A 13 -45.07 12.84 -3.43
N LEU A 14 -44.89 14.10 -3.86
CA LEU A 14 -43.61 14.55 -4.41
C LEU A 14 -42.50 14.58 -3.35
N ALA A 15 -42.82 15.00 -2.12
CA ALA A 15 -41.87 14.98 -1.01
C ALA A 15 -41.48 13.53 -0.62
N THR A 16 -42.46 12.64 -0.57
CA THR A 16 -42.24 11.22 -0.23
C THR A 16 -41.41 10.51 -1.30
N SER A 17 -41.68 10.78 -2.58
CA SER A 17 -40.88 10.25 -3.69
C SER A 17 -39.47 10.84 -3.74
N ALA A 18 -39.28 12.14 -3.47
CA ALA A 18 -37.96 12.76 -3.38
C ALA A 18 -37.11 12.20 -2.23
N LEU A 19 -37.72 11.93 -1.07
CA LEU A 19 -37.06 11.25 0.06
C LEU A 19 -36.71 9.80 -0.28
N SER A 20 -37.53 9.11 -1.08
CA SER A 20 -37.29 7.73 -1.53
C SER A 20 -36.23 7.64 -2.64
N LEU A 21 -36.08 8.68 -3.47
CA LEU A 21 -34.99 8.81 -4.46
C LEU A 21 -33.64 9.15 -3.81
N SER A 22 -33.66 9.62 -2.57
CA SER A 22 -32.47 9.84 -1.76
C SER A 22 -31.97 8.50 -1.21
N THR A 23 -31.52 7.61 -2.08
CA THR A 23 -31.00 6.27 -1.75
C THR A 23 -29.68 6.29 -0.95
N CYS A 24 -29.20 7.47 -0.56
CA CYS A 24 -27.99 7.62 0.24
C CYS A 24 -28.32 7.38 1.72
N SER A 25 -28.19 6.12 2.15
CA SER A 25 -28.15 5.79 3.58
C SER A 25 -27.09 6.64 4.28
N THR A 26 -27.39 7.18 5.45
CA THR A 26 -26.43 7.93 6.26
C THR A 26 -25.20 7.06 6.51
N LEU A 27 -24.06 7.44 5.92
CA LEU A 27 -22.84 6.67 6.02
C LEU A 27 -22.18 6.94 7.37
N ASP A 28 -22.22 5.93 8.25
CA ASP A 28 -21.45 5.93 9.49
C ASP A 28 -19.97 5.66 9.17
N MET A 29 -19.22 6.76 9.07
CA MET A 29 -17.79 6.73 8.78
C MET A 29 -17.01 5.96 9.85
N ASP A 30 -17.42 6.00 11.12
CA ASP A 30 -16.71 5.32 12.20
C ASP A 30 -16.80 3.80 12.04
N LYS A 31 -17.98 3.28 11.68
CA LYS A 31 -18.17 1.86 11.39
C LYS A 31 -17.35 1.42 10.18
N PHE A 32 -17.28 2.23 9.13
CA PHE A 32 -16.46 1.93 7.95
C PHE A 32 -14.98 1.96 8.28
N MET A 33 -14.50 2.96 9.00
CA MET A 33 -13.10 3.08 9.40
C MET A 33 -12.67 1.90 10.28
N LYS A 34 -13.50 1.50 11.25
CA LYS A 34 -13.25 0.29 12.06
C LYS A 34 -13.14 -0.97 11.21
N LYS A 35 -14.04 -1.17 10.24
CA LYS A 35 -13.97 -2.29 9.29
C LYS A 35 -12.70 -2.24 8.45
N ARG A 36 -12.33 -1.06 7.94
CA ARG A 36 -11.10 -0.88 7.15
C ARG A 36 -9.85 -1.19 7.97
N ILE A 37 -9.77 -0.71 9.21
CA ILE A 37 -8.65 -1.00 10.11
C ILE A 37 -8.51 -2.51 10.32
N ASN A 38 -9.61 -3.22 10.61
CA ASN A 38 -9.58 -4.67 10.80
C ASN A 38 -9.17 -5.43 9.54
N ALA A 39 -9.65 -4.99 8.37
CA ALA A 39 -9.24 -5.57 7.10
C ALA A 39 -7.75 -5.34 6.81
N ILE A 40 -7.23 -4.14 7.05
CA ILE A 40 -5.81 -3.80 6.86
C ILE A 40 -4.94 -4.62 7.83
N LYS A 41 -5.36 -4.78 9.09
CA LYS A 41 -4.66 -5.65 10.05
C LYS A 41 -4.53 -7.08 9.53
N GLY A 42 -5.62 -7.67 9.07
CA GLY A 42 -5.62 -9.00 8.47
C GLY A 42 -4.71 -9.06 7.23
N GLN A 43 -4.79 -8.07 6.35
CA GLN A 43 -3.99 -8.00 5.14
C GLN A 43 -2.48 -7.95 5.44
N ILE A 44 -2.05 -7.15 6.43
CA ILE A 44 -0.64 -7.06 6.83
C ILE A 44 -0.16 -8.42 7.36
N LEU A 45 -0.94 -9.06 8.23
CA LEU A 45 -0.60 -10.37 8.79
C LEU A 45 -0.50 -11.44 7.70
N SER A 46 -1.44 -11.48 6.76
CA SER A 46 -1.39 -12.40 5.61
C SER A 46 -0.17 -12.16 4.72
N LYS A 47 0.19 -10.89 4.47
CA LYS A 47 1.40 -10.54 3.69
C LYS A 47 2.67 -10.99 4.39
N LEU A 48 2.75 -10.85 5.71
CA LEU A 48 3.89 -11.27 6.54
C LEU A 48 3.89 -12.76 6.88
N LYS A 49 2.86 -13.52 6.47
CA LYS A 49 2.65 -14.93 6.84
C LYS A 49 2.59 -15.16 8.37
N LEU A 50 2.03 -14.18 9.09
CA LEU A 50 1.82 -14.24 10.53
C LEU A 50 0.35 -14.58 10.83
N SER A 51 0.10 -15.44 11.82
CA SER A 51 -1.25 -15.75 12.29
C SER A 51 -1.78 -14.71 13.29
N SER A 52 -0.88 -14.03 14.01
CA SER A 52 -1.19 -13.02 15.00
C SER A 52 -0.05 -11.99 15.09
N PRO A 53 -0.31 -10.79 15.63
CA PRO A 53 0.75 -9.82 15.88
C PRO A 53 1.83 -10.39 16.82
N PRO A 54 3.11 -10.04 16.62
CA PRO A 54 4.18 -10.40 17.55
C PRO A 54 3.85 -9.92 18.98
N SER A 55 4.19 -10.73 19.98
CA SER A 55 3.88 -10.45 21.40
C SER A 55 4.81 -9.43 22.05
N HIS A 56 5.99 -9.21 21.46
CA HIS A 56 7.01 -8.31 22.00
C HIS A 56 7.21 -7.11 21.07
N PHE A 57 7.01 -5.92 21.63
CA PHE A 57 7.34 -4.65 21.01
C PHE A 57 8.43 -4.01 21.87
N PRO A 58 9.71 -4.05 21.43
CA PRO A 58 10.77 -3.35 22.15
C PRO A 58 10.47 -1.85 22.18
N GLU A 59 11.00 -1.17 23.20
CA GLU A 59 10.92 0.29 23.31
C GLU A 59 11.56 0.93 22.06
N PRO A 60 11.04 2.06 21.56
CA PRO A 60 11.58 2.69 20.35
C PRO A 60 13.04 3.11 20.52
N GLU A 61 13.95 2.24 20.09
CA GLU A 61 15.38 2.51 19.97
C GLU A 61 15.67 3.26 18.66
N GLU A 62 16.75 4.04 18.65
CA GLU A 62 17.24 4.67 17.43
C GLU A 62 17.65 3.59 16.40
N VAL A 63 16.91 3.54 15.30
CA VAL A 63 17.17 2.60 14.21
C VAL A 63 18.49 2.98 13.51
N SER A 64 19.35 1.99 13.22
CA SER A 64 20.62 2.21 12.54
C SER A 64 20.45 2.96 11.20
N ARG A 65 21.38 3.86 10.90
CA ARG A 65 21.42 4.63 9.64
C ARG A 65 21.38 3.75 8.40
N GLU A 66 21.98 2.56 8.48
CA GLU A 66 21.98 1.61 7.36
C GLU A 66 20.57 1.09 7.05
N ILE A 67 19.80 0.72 8.08
CA ILE A 67 18.42 0.27 7.94
C ILE A 67 17.54 1.40 7.40
N ILE A 68 17.75 2.63 7.89
CA ILE A 68 17.05 3.81 7.39
C ILE A 68 17.35 4.05 5.91
N ALA A 69 18.62 3.89 5.48
CA ALA A 69 19.00 4.01 4.09
C ALA A 69 18.30 2.96 3.22
N ILE A 70 18.29 1.70 3.65
CA ILE A 70 17.57 0.61 2.96
C ILE A 70 16.07 0.94 2.83
N TYR A 71 15.44 1.39 3.92
CA TYR A 71 14.04 1.76 3.94
C TYR A 71 13.73 2.87 2.92
N ASN A 72 14.52 3.95 2.91
CA ASN A 72 14.31 5.08 2.01
C ASN A 72 14.49 4.67 0.54
N SER A 73 15.56 3.95 0.21
CA SER A 73 15.79 3.45 -1.15
C SER A 73 14.66 2.50 -1.59
N THR A 74 14.16 1.66 -0.70
CA THR A 74 13.05 0.74 -1.00
C THR A 74 11.74 1.49 -1.21
N ARG A 75 11.43 2.48 -0.36
CA ARG A 75 10.24 3.33 -0.50
C ARG A 75 10.23 4.01 -1.86
N ASP A 76 11.35 4.62 -2.24
CA ASP A 76 11.46 5.38 -3.49
C ASP A 76 11.34 4.43 -4.71
N LEU A 77 11.95 3.23 -4.65
CA LEU A 77 11.81 2.19 -5.68
C LEU A 77 10.35 1.69 -5.80
N LEU A 78 9.69 1.42 -4.68
CA LEU A 78 8.29 0.98 -4.67
C LEU A 78 7.36 2.05 -5.25
N GLN A 79 7.64 3.32 -4.96
CA GLN A 79 6.90 4.44 -5.54
C GLN A 79 7.07 4.49 -7.07
N GLN A 80 8.29 4.32 -7.58
CA GLN A 80 8.53 4.26 -9.02
C GLN A 80 7.76 3.11 -9.67
N LYS A 81 7.82 1.89 -9.10
CA LYS A 81 7.08 0.73 -9.60
C LYS A 81 5.56 0.93 -9.58
N ALA A 82 5.04 1.64 -8.57
CA ALA A 82 3.62 1.97 -8.49
C ALA A 82 3.22 2.94 -9.61
N ASN A 83 4.07 3.94 -9.89
CA ASN A 83 3.85 4.91 -10.96
C ASN A 83 3.91 4.24 -12.35
N GLU A 84 4.87 3.33 -12.57
CA GLU A 84 4.99 2.56 -13.81
C GLU A 84 3.73 1.72 -14.06
N ARG A 85 3.23 0.98 -13.06
CA ARG A 85 1.97 0.22 -13.19
C ARG A 85 0.75 1.09 -13.47
N ALA A 86 0.69 2.26 -12.84
CA ALA A 86 -0.38 3.21 -13.10
C ALA A 86 -0.31 3.72 -14.55
N ALA A 87 0.89 3.92 -15.10
CA ALA A 87 1.09 4.34 -16.47
C ALA A 87 0.79 3.24 -17.50
N THR A 88 1.07 1.97 -17.19
CA THR A 88 0.79 0.83 -18.08
C THR A 88 -0.60 0.23 -17.90
N CYS A 89 -1.41 0.75 -16.96
CA CYS A 89 -2.71 0.19 -16.58
C CYS A 89 -2.65 -1.30 -16.18
N GLU A 90 -1.47 -1.76 -15.72
CA GLU A 90 -1.26 -3.13 -15.29
C GLU A 90 -2.02 -3.42 -14.00
N ARG A 91 -2.99 -4.34 -14.08
CA ARG A 91 -3.89 -4.68 -12.98
C ARG A 91 -3.61 -6.06 -12.38
N GLU A 92 -2.90 -6.91 -13.11
CA GLU A 92 -2.58 -8.27 -12.70
C GLU A 92 -1.38 -8.24 -11.75
N ARG A 93 -1.51 -8.94 -10.62
CA ARG A 93 -0.41 -9.21 -9.71
C ARG A 93 -0.27 -10.71 -9.58
N SER A 94 0.96 -11.22 -9.71
CA SER A 94 1.22 -12.64 -9.48
C SER A 94 1.04 -13.01 -8.01
N GLU A 95 0.79 -14.29 -7.72
CA GLU A 95 0.63 -14.78 -6.35
C GLU A 95 1.94 -14.63 -5.55
N GLU A 96 3.09 -14.74 -6.19
CA GLU A 96 4.42 -14.54 -5.57
C GLU A 96 4.62 -13.10 -5.12
N GLU A 97 4.01 -12.14 -5.81
CA GLU A 97 4.09 -10.73 -5.44
C GLU A 97 3.18 -10.38 -4.24
N TYR A 98 2.25 -11.27 -3.89
CA TYR A 98 1.30 -11.06 -2.78
C TYR A 98 2.00 -10.94 -1.43
N TYR A 99 2.93 -11.85 -1.15
CA TYR A 99 3.63 -11.94 0.12
C TYR A 99 4.76 -10.91 0.25
N ALA A 100 5.07 -10.56 1.48
CA ALA A 100 6.20 -9.70 1.78
C ALA A 100 7.52 -10.40 1.41
N LYS A 101 8.48 -9.59 0.97
CA LYS A 101 9.82 -9.99 0.56
C LYS A 101 10.83 -9.31 1.47
N GLU A 102 11.86 -10.05 1.85
CA GLU A 102 12.95 -9.50 2.63
C GLU A 102 13.92 -8.76 1.71
N VAL A 103 14.38 -7.59 2.17
CA VAL A 103 15.18 -6.66 1.38
C VAL A 103 16.57 -6.55 1.95
N TYR A 104 17.57 -6.67 1.07
CA TYR A 104 18.98 -6.62 1.41
C TYR A 104 19.73 -5.61 0.55
N LYS A 105 20.73 -4.95 1.16
CA LYS A 105 21.70 -4.12 0.46
C LYS A 105 22.95 -4.94 0.18
N ILE A 106 23.37 -4.97 -1.08
CA ILE A 106 24.62 -5.60 -1.49
C ILE A 106 25.51 -4.50 -2.05
N ASP A 107 26.69 -4.33 -1.45
CA ASP A 107 27.66 -3.36 -1.90
C ASP A 107 28.50 -3.89 -3.06
N MET A 108 28.89 -2.98 -3.95
CA MET A 108 29.71 -3.30 -5.11
C MET A 108 31.16 -3.54 -4.69
N LEU A 109 31.83 -4.45 -5.37
CA LEU A 109 33.25 -4.68 -5.18
C LEU A 109 34.05 -3.48 -5.72
N PRO A 110 35.04 -2.96 -4.98
CA PRO A 110 35.86 -1.83 -5.41
C PRO A 110 36.91 -2.30 -6.42
N LEU A 111 36.48 -2.65 -7.63
CA LEU A 111 37.38 -2.92 -8.75
C LEU A 111 37.52 -1.64 -9.57
N TYR A 112 38.70 -1.03 -9.50
CA TYR A 112 39.03 0.16 -10.27
C TYR A 112 39.13 -0.20 -11.76
N SER A 113 38.13 0.20 -12.53
CA SER A 113 38.24 0.33 -13.99
C SER A 113 38.11 1.81 -14.34
N SER A 114 39.20 2.43 -14.77
CA SER A 114 39.27 3.87 -15.04
C SER A 114 38.58 4.30 -16.34
N GLU A 115 38.10 3.36 -17.16
CA GLU A 115 37.55 3.69 -18.49
C GLU A 115 36.18 3.05 -18.81
N SER A 116 35.69 2.14 -17.96
CA SER A 116 34.36 1.54 -18.13
C SER A 116 33.64 1.44 -16.79
N LYS A 117 32.39 1.92 -16.73
CA LYS A 117 31.49 1.80 -15.57
C LYS A 117 31.04 0.34 -15.40
N LEU A 118 31.96 -0.55 -15.08
CA LEU A 118 31.63 -1.92 -14.70
C LEU A 118 31.27 -1.98 -13.22
N PHE A 119 30.15 -2.64 -12.93
CA PHE A 119 29.71 -2.92 -11.58
C PHE A 119 29.87 -4.41 -11.30
N PHE A 120 30.60 -4.74 -10.24
CA PHE A 120 30.87 -6.12 -9.85
C PHE A 120 30.19 -6.43 -8.52
N PHE A 121 29.45 -7.52 -8.50
CA PHE A 121 28.82 -8.06 -7.29
C PHE A 121 29.34 -9.46 -7.04
N SER A 122 29.48 -9.83 -5.77
CA SER A 122 29.83 -11.21 -5.41
C SER A 122 28.64 -12.14 -5.62
N ASN A 123 28.79 -13.18 -6.44
CA ASN A 123 27.73 -14.17 -6.68
C ASN A 123 27.27 -14.87 -5.39
N THR A 124 28.17 -15.05 -4.43
CA THR A 124 27.84 -15.61 -3.11
C THR A 124 26.89 -14.71 -2.31
N ALA A 125 27.01 -13.39 -2.47
CA ALA A 125 26.12 -12.42 -1.83
C ALA A 125 24.79 -12.22 -2.60
N VAL A 126 24.80 -12.40 -3.91
CA VAL A 126 23.65 -12.22 -4.82
C VAL A 126 22.71 -13.44 -4.82
N ALA A 127 23.24 -14.65 -4.62
CA ALA A 127 22.46 -15.89 -4.67
C ALA A 127 21.43 -16.05 -3.53
N SER A 128 21.41 -15.12 -2.58
CA SER A 128 20.52 -15.12 -1.43
C SER A 128 19.73 -13.83 -1.40
N ASN A 129 18.61 -13.74 -2.14
CA ASN A 129 17.50 -12.76 -1.98
C ASN A 129 17.28 -11.75 -3.13
N GLU A 130 16.10 -11.14 -3.12
CA GLU A 130 15.61 -10.20 -4.13
C GLU A 130 16.27 -8.82 -3.93
N ILE A 131 17.12 -8.45 -4.88
CA ILE A 131 18.15 -7.42 -4.71
C ILE A 131 17.58 -6.02 -4.91
N VAL A 132 17.74 -5.16 -3.91
CA VAL A 132 17.62 -3.70 -4.09
C VAL A 132 19.02 -3.15 -4.33
N ALA A 133 19.40 -3.02 -5.60
CA ALA A 133 20.66 -2.40 -5.98
C ALA A 133 20.62 -0.91 -5.58
N CYS A 134 21.32 -0.58 -4.49
CA CYS A 134 21.49 0.81 -4.09
C CYS A 134 22.53 1.45 -5.01
N ARG A 135 22.10 2.40 -5.84
CA ARG A 135 23.02 3.33 -6.49
C ARG A 135 23.62 4.20 -5.38
N THR A 136 24.90 3.99 -5.06
CA THR A 136 25.65 4.97 -4.29
C THR A 136 25.82 6.25 -5.13
N PRO A 137 25.76 7.44 -4.50
CA PRO A 137 25.95 8.71 -5.20
C PRO A 137 27.32 8.81 -5.87
#